data_AF-A0A397UUD0-F1
#
_entry.id   AF-A0A397UUD0-F1
#
_cell.length_a   1.000
_cell.length_b   1.000
_cell.length_c   1.000
_cell.angle_alpha   90.00
_cell.angle_beta   90.00
_cell.angle_gamma   90.00
#
_symmetry.space_group_name_H-M   'P 1'
#
loop_
_entity.id
_entity.type
_entity.pdbx_description
1 polymer ?
#
loop_
_entity_poly.entity_id
_entity_poly.type
_entity_poly.pdbx_seq_one_letter_code
_entity_poly.pdbx_strand_id
1 'polypeptide(L)'
;MMVMQYAKQGSLRKFLDNSYKDLSWKHKILNLYHIAEGLVAIHKDNLVHKDFHSGNIVNNNTYTSFITDFGLCRPAFQDSKSTEIFGVLPYIAPEVLYGEKYTMKSDIYSFGIIMSEVFTGYPPYHDIPHDFSLATQICLGCRPKIRCKVPQLLLDLMNECLDAEPQNRPTAKVL
;
A
#
# COMPACT_ATOMS: atom_id res chain seq x y z
N MET A 1 10.95 -25.12 -1.89
CA MET A 1 9.74 -24.98 -1.05
C MET A 1 10.09 -24.09 0.12
N MET A 2 9.39 -22.97 0.28
CA MET A 2 9.56 -22.06 1.42
C MET A 2 8.48 -22.38 2.47
N VAL A 3 8.83 -22.38 3.75
CA VAL A 3 7.90 -22.62 4.86
C VAL A 3 7.81 -21.34 5.68
N MET A 4 6.60 -20.83 5.88
CA MET A 4 6.33 -19.57 6.58
C MET A 4 5.27 -19.79 7.67
N GLN A 5 5.25 -18.91 8.67
CA GLN A 5 4.20 -18.91 9.67
C GLN A 5 2.83 -18.67 9.03
N TYR A 6 1.83 -19.46 9.41
CA TYR A 6 0.47 -19.33 8.90
C TYR A 6 -0.28 -18.16 9.57
N ALA A 7 -0.76 -17.23 8.74
CA ALA A 7 -1.57 -16.10 9.17
C ALA A 7 -3.07 -16.46 9.11
N LYS A 8 -3.73 -16.55 10.27
CA LYS A 8 -5.08 -17.15 10.40
C LYS A 8 -6.18 -16.40 9.66
N GLN A 9 -6.05 -15.09 9.46
CA GLN A 9 -7.06 -14.27 8.77
C GLN A 9 -6.80 -14.16 7.27
N GLY A 10 -5.71 -14.74 6.76
CA GLY A 10 -5.31 -14.64 5.36
C GLY A 10 -4.79 -13.25 5.00
N SER A 11 -4.95 -12.85 3.73
CA SER A 11 -4.53 -11.52 3.27
C SER A 11 -5.37 -10.41 3.89
N LEU A 12 -4.82 -9.19 3.96
CA LEU A 12 -5.53 -8.00 4.42
C LEU A 12 -6.80 -7.77 3.60
N ARG A 13 -6.73 -7.96 2.27
CA ARG A 13 -7.91 -7.87 1.40
C ARG A 13 -9.03 -8.82 1.84
N LYS A 14 -8.70 -10.10 2.05
CA LYS A 14 -9.66 -11.12 2.50
C LYS A 14 -10.18 -10.83 3.92
N PHE A 15 -9.31 -10.36 4.80
CA PHE A 15 -9.67 -9.99 6.16
C PHE A 15 -10.68 -8.83 6.18
N LEU A 16 -10.45 -7.79 5.37
CA LEU A 16 -11.38 -6.67 5.23
C LEU A 16 -12.73 -7.13 4.65
N ASP A 17 -12.75 -7.98 3.63
CA ASP A 17 -14.01 -8.50 3.07
C ASP A 17 -14.88 -9.21 4.11
N ASN A 18 -14.25 -9.97 5.01
CA ASN A 18 -14.95 -10.81 5.99
C ASN A 18 -15.33 -10.08 7.28
N SER A 19 -14.51 -9.14 7.74
CA SER A 19 -14.60 -8.62 9.11
C SER A 19 -14.75 -7.10 9.21
N TYR A 20 -14.73 -6.36 8.09
CA TYR A 20 -14.69 -4.90 8.11
C TYR A 20 -15.79 -4.23 8.94
N LYS A 21 -17.02 -4.76 8.93
CA LYS A 21 -18.16 -4.23 9.69
C LYS A 21 -17.94 -4.26 11.21
N ASP A 22 -17.10 -5.18 11.68
CA ASP A 22 -16.80 -5.36 13.10
C ASP A 22 -15.52 -4.60 13.53
N LEU A 23 -14.82 -3.97 12.58
CA LEU A 23 -13.56 -3.28 12.87
C LEU A 23 -13.79 -1.87 13.41
N SER A 24 -13.50 -1.71 14.70
CA SER A 24 -13.29 -0.38 15.29
C SER A 24 -12.05 0.33 14.73
N TRP A 25 -11.97 1.65 14.91
CA TRP A 25 -10.78 2.44 14.56
C TRP A 25 -9.51 1.95 15.22
N LYS A 26 -9.59 1.40 16.43
CA LYS A 26 -8.44 0.80 17.11
C LYS A 26 -7.85 -0.37 16.31
N HIS A 27 -8.68 -1.24 15.76
CA HIS A 27 -8.21 -2.33 14.89
C HIS A 27 -7.54 -1.77 13.64
N LYS A 28 -8.21 -0.83 12.95
CA LYS A 28 -7.68 -0.20 11.73
C LYS A 28 -6.31 0.43 11.95
N ILE A 29 -6.17 1.23 13.00
CA ILE A 29 -4.92 1.91 13.37
C ILE A 29 -3.82 0.90 13.70
N LEU A 30 -4.11 -0.13 14.51
CA LEU A 30 -3.10 -1.13 14.88
C LEU A 30 -2.62 -1.95 13.68
N ASN A 31 -3.50 -2.27 12.75
CA ASN A 31 -3.10 -2.94 11.51
C ASN A 31 -2.22 -2.02 10.66
N LEU A 32 -2.59 -0.75 10.46
CA LEU A 32 -1.77 0.22 9.72
C LEU A 32 -0.41 0.46 10.38
N TYR A 33 -0.37 0.53 11.71
CA TYR A 33 0.86 0.65 12.49
C TYR A 33 1.81 -0.52 12.23
N HIS A 34 1.36 -1.77 12.34
CA HIS A 34 2.23 -2.92 12.08
C HIS A 34 2.66 -3.04 10.61
N ILE A 35 1.82 -2.61 9.67
CA ILE A 35 2.20 -2.52 8.26
C ILE A 35 3.31 -1.48 8.08
N ALA A 36 3.18 -0.30 8.71
CA ALA A 36 4.20 0.74 8.68
C ALA A 36 5.51 0.27 9.33
N GLU A 37 5.45 -0.41 10.49
CA GLU A 37 6.64 -1.00 11.13
C GLU A 37 7.36 -1.99 10.20
N GLY A 38 6.62 -2.85 9.51
CA GLY A 38 7.17 -3.77 8.51
C GLY A 38 7.85 -3.01 7.37
N LEU A 39 7.21 -1.95 6.88
CA LEU A 39 7.76 -1.13 5.80
C LEU A 39 9.02 -0.38 6.22
N VAL A 40 9.08 0.11 7.46
CA VAL A 40 10.28 0.70 8.07
C VAL A 40 11.44 -0.29 8.03
N ALA A 41 11.21 -1.55 8.39
CA ALA A 41 12.25 -2.57 8.36
C ALA A 41 12.82 -2.78 6.95
N ILE A 42 11.94 -2.87 5.94
CA ILE A 42 12.35 -3.02 4.53
C ILE A 42 13.16 -1.81 4.06
N HIS A 43 12.65 -0.60 4.29
CA HIS A 43 13.28 0.65 3.83
C HIS A 43 14.60 0.93 4.56
N LYS A 44 14.74 0.52 5.82
CA LYS A 44 15.99 0.64 6.58
C LYS A 44 17.14 -0.12 5.94
N ASP A 45 16.85 -1.23 5.26
CA ASP A 45 17.82 -2.02 4.51
C ASP A 45 18.00 -1.52 3.06
N ASN A 46 17.48 -0.33 2.74
CA ASN A 46 17.48 0.30 1.41
C ASN A 46 16.79 -0.55 0.33
N LEU A 47 15.83 -1.38 0.72
CA LEU A 47 15.04 -2.20 -0.17
C LEU A 47 13.72 -1.51 -0.53
N VAL A 48 13.22 -1.82 -1.72
CA VAL A 48 11.90 -1.40 -2.22
C VAL A 48 11.08 -2.65 -2.49
N HIS A 49 9.84 -2.71 -2.00
CA HIS A 49 8.99 -3.89 -2.14
C HIS A 49 8.44 -4.04 -3.57
N LYS A 50 8.09 -2.92 -4.23
CA LYS A 50 7.56 -2.82 -5.62
C LYS A 50 6.19 -3.41 -5.89
N ASP A 51 5.80 -4.44 -5.16
CA ASP A 51 4.47 -5.06 -5.23
C ASP A 51 3.75 -4.95 -3.88
N PHE A 52 3.71 -3.74 -3.34
CA PHE A 52 3.16 -3.48 -2.03
C PHE A 52 1.66 -3.21 -2.11
N HIS A 53 0.85 -4.22 -1.78
CA HIS A 53 -0.60 -4.12 -1.79
C HIS A 53 -1.23 -5.03 -0.73
N SER A 54 -2.53 -4.90 -0.48
CA SER A 54 -3.23 -5.66 0.56
C SER A 54 -3.36 -7.17 0.33
N GLY A 55 -3.01 -7.65 -0.86
CA GLY A 55 -2.86 -9.08 -1.14
C GLY A 55 -1.55 -9.63 -0.57
N ASN A 56 -0.50 -8.80 -0.52
CA ASN A 56 0.82 -9.10 0.01
C ASN A 56 0.99 -8.63 1.47
N ILE A 57 -0.13 -8.37 2.16
CA ILE A 57 -0.18 -8.17 3.60
C ILE A 57 -1.05 -9.28 4.16
N VAL A 58 -0.62 -9.92 5.23
CA VAL A 58 -1.36 -11.00 5.89
C VAL A 58 -1.66 -10.68 7.34
N ASN A 59 -2.83 -11.10 7.82
CA ASN A 59 -3.32 -10.84 9.15
C ASN A 59 -3.28 -12.11 10.00
N ASN A 60 -2.54 -12.08 11.12
CA ASN A 60 -2.55 -13.21 12.05
C ASN A 60 -3.80 -13.18 12.95
N ASN A 61 -4.24 -11.98 13.31
CA ASN A 61 -5.45 -11.72 14.09
C ASN A 61 -6.03 -10.36 13.65
N THR A 62 -7.05 -9.87 14.35
CA THR A 62 -7.73 -8.60 14.02
C THR A 62 -6.91 -7.33 14.27
N TYR A 63 -5.76 -7.44 14.92
CA TYR A 63 -4.89 -6.32 15.30
C TYR A 63 -3.51 -6.37 14.64
N THR A 64 -3.05 -7.54 14.19
CA THR A 64 -1.66 -7.74 13.76
C THR A 64 -1.60 -8.14 12.28
N SER A 65 -0.90 -7.30 11.52
CA SER A 65 -0.59 -7.46 10.09
C SER A 65 0.90 -7.68 9.87
N PHE A 66 1.26 -8.41 8.82
CA PHE A 66 2.64 -8.64 8.39
C PHE A 66 2.75 -8.48 6.87
N ILE A 67 3.86 -7.89 6.41
CA ILE A 67 4.20 -7.83 4.99
C ILE A 67 4.75 -9.19 4.55
N THR A 68 4.36 -9.64 3.36
CA THR A 68 4.81 -10.90 2.74
C THR A 68 5.16 -10.68 1.27
N ASP A 69 5.64 -11.73 0.62
CA ASP A 69 6.01 -11.78 -0.80
C ASP A 69 7.10 -10.77 -1.19
N PHE A 70 8.31 -11.08 -0.73
CA PHE A 70 9.52 -10.30 -1.03
C PHE A 70 10.16 -10.69 -2.38
N GLY A 71 9.47 -11.41 -3.27
CA GLY A 71 10.06 -11.95 -4.51
C GLY A 71 10.60 -10.87 -5.46
N LEU A 72 10.01 -9.67 -5.41
CA LEU A 72 10.42 -8.49 -6.17
C LEU A 72 11.24 -7.48 -5.36
N CYS A 73 11.43 -7.73 -4.06
CA CYS A 73 12.06 -6.81 -3.14
C CYS A 73 13.57 -6.69 -3.43
N ARG A 74 14.03 -5.49 -3.79
CA ARG A 74 15.40 -5.25 -4.27
C ARG A 74 15.88 -3.84 -3.93
N PRO A 75 17.19 -3.57 -3.92
CA PRO A 75 17.71 -2.22 -3.78
C PRO A 75 17.26 -1.33 -4.94
N ALA A 76 16.83 -0.10 -4.64
CA ALA A 76 16.28 0.84 -5.65
C ALA A 76 17.23 1.13 -6.82
N PHE A 77 18.55 1.08 -6.59
CA PHE A 77 19.58 1.42 -7.56
C PHE A 77 19.99 0.26 -8.49
N GLN A 78 19.63 -0.99 -8.17
CA GLN A 78 20.01 -2.16 -9.00
C GLN A 78 19.12 -2.35 -10.24
N ASP A 79 18.01 -1.61 -10.34
CA ASP A 79 17.02 -1.72 -11.42
C ASP A 79 17.38 -0.92 -12.69
N SER A 80 18.65 -0.56 -12.89
CA SER A 80 19.06 0.41 -13.91
C SER A 80 18.82 -0.02 -15.37
N LYS A 81 18.25 -1.20 -15.64
CA LYS A 81 18.05 -1.74 -17.00
C LYS A 81 16.64 -2.25 -17.31
N SER A 82 15.71 -2.36 -16.35
CA SER A 82 14.35 -2.85 -16.62
C SER A 82 13.32 -1.73 -16.51
N THR A 83 12.60 -1.47 -17.59
CA THR A 83 11.39 -0.62 -17.62
C THR A 83 10.12 -1.44 -17.35
N GLU A 84 10.26 -2.66 -16.82
CA GLU A 84 9.11 -3.51 -16.50
C GLU A 84 8.37 -2.95 -15.29
N ILE A 85 7.07 -2.73 -15.48
CA ILE A 85 6.17 -2.30 -14.42
C ILE A 85 5.59 -3.56 -13.78
N PHE A 86 5.80 -3.70 -12.47
CA PHE A 86 5.28 -4.80 -11.67
C PHE A 86 4.14 -4.34 -10.77
N GLY A 87 3.40 -5.31 -10.25
CA GLY A 87 2.41 -5.11 -9.22
C GLY A 87 1.01 -4.72 -9.68
N VAL A 88 0.17 -4.36 -8.71
CA VAL A 88 -1.28 -4.24 -8.89
C VAL A 88 -1.67 -2.79 -9.15
N LEU A 89 -2.21 -2.50 -10.34
CA LEU A 89 -2.37 -1.15 -10.91
C LEU A 89 -2.78 -0.03 -9.92
N PRO A 90 -3.85 -0.14 -9.11
CA PRO A 90 -4.22 0.88 -8.12
C PRO A 90 -3.12 1.31 -7.14
N TYR A 91 -2.19 0.40 -6.83
CA TYR A 91 -1.13 0.58 -5.84
C TYR A 91 0.15 1.13 -6.48
N ILE A 92 0.25 1.15 -7.81
CA ILE A 92 1.44 1.62 -8.53
C ILE A 92 1.44 3.15 -8.50
N ALA A 93 2.57 3.71 -8.06
CA ALA A 93 2.75 5.15 -7.95
C ALA A 93 2.78 5.83 -9.35
N PRO A 94 2.31 7.08 -9.46
CA PRO A 94 2.18 7.76 -10.75
C PRO A 94 3.51 7.88 -11.50
N GLU A 95 4.61 8.16 -10.80
CA GLU A 95 5.95 8.23 -11.41
C GLU A 95 6.34 6.89 -12.05
N VAL A 96 6.01 5.78 -11.42
CA VAL A 96 6.30 4.44 -11.94
C VAL A 96 5.45 4.13 -13.17
N LEU A 97 4.18 4.56 -13.19
CA LEU A 97 3.32 4.45 -14.37
C LEU A 97 3.83 5.28 -15.55
N TYR A 98 4.59 6.36 -15.29
CA TYR A 98 5.31 7.13 -16.30
C TYR A 98 6.62 6.49 -16.76
N GLY A 99 7.00 5.34 -16.19
CA GLY A 99 8.24 4.63 -16.52
C GLY A 99 9.45 5.07 -15.69
N GLU A 100 9.26 5.90 -14.66
CA GLU A 100 10.30 6.13 -13.66
C GLU A 100 10.51 4.89 -12.80
N LYS A 101 11.65 4.87 -12.09
CA LYS A 101 12.03 3.73 -11.27
C LYS A 101 11.22 3.66 -9.99
N TYR A 102 11.03 2.43 -9.50
CA TYR A 102 10.57 2.20 -8.14
C TYR A 102 11.54 2.80 -7.12
N THR A 103 10.99 3.42 -6.09
CA THR A 103 11.74 3.99 -4.97
C THR A 103 11.05 3.65 -3.66
N MET A 104 11.70 3.90 -2.52
CA MET A 104 11.00 3.79 -1.25
C MET A 104 9.73 4.67 -1.22
N LYS A 105 9.72 5.80 -1.93
CA LYS A 105 8.55 6.69 -2.04
C LYS A 105 7.41 6.11 -2.87
N SER A 106 7.68 5.18 -3.79
CA SER A 106 6.61 4.46 -4.49
C SER A 106 5.90 3.49 -3.55
N ASP A 107 6.63 2.82 -2.65
CA ASP A 107 5.97 1.98 -1.61
C ASP A 107 5.14 2.84 -0.64
N ILE A 108 5.57 4.07 -0.33
CA ILE A 108 4.77 5.01 0.50
C ILE A 108 3.46 5.40 -0.20
N TYR A 109 3.49 5.60 -1.52
CA TYR A 109 2.25 5.79 -2.28
C TYR A 109 1.32 4.58 -2.15
N SER A 110 1.85 3.38 -2.32
CA SER A 110 1.07 2.15 -2.17
C SER A 110 0.51 2.00 -0.75
N PHE A 111 1.25 2.42 0.29
CA PHE A 111 0.75 2.50 1.66
C PHE A 111 -0.47 3.43 1.77
N GLY A 112 -0.45 4.60 1.13
CA GLY A 112 -1.60 5.51 1.08
C GLY A 112 -2.84 4.87 0.45
N ILE A 113 -2.65 4.03 -0.58
CA ILE A 113 -3.75 3.24 -1.18
C ILE A 113 -4.26 2.19 -0.20
N ILE A 114 -3.38 1.48 0.51
CA ILE A 114 -3.75 0.53 1.57
C ILE A 114 -4.53 1.23 2.70
N MET A 115 -4.14 2.45 3.10
CA MET A 115 -4.90 3.24 4.08
C MET A 115 -6.33 3.48 3.59
N SER A 116 -6.52 3.88 2.34
CA SER A 116 -7.85 4.11 1.76
C SER A 116 -8.74 2.85 1.83
N GLU A 117 -8.13 1.69 1.61
CA GLU A 117 -8.80 0.40 1.66
C GLU A 117 -9.18 0.01 3.10
N VAL A 118 -8.29 0.23 4.07
CA VAL A 118 -8.56 0.01 5.50
C VAL A 118 -9.63 0.99 6.02
N PHE A 119 -9.69 2.21 5.48
CA PHE A 119 -10.66 3.23 5.89
C PHE A 119 -12.07 2.94 5.38
N THR A 120 -12.18 2.40 4.18
CA THR A 120 -13.46 2.24 3.48
C THR A 120 -13.96 0.80 3.47
N GLY A 121 -13.06 -0.16 3.58
CA GLY A 121 -13.33 -1.59 3.43
C GLY A 121 -13.45 -2.04 1.98
N TYR A 122 -13.40 -1.13 1.00
CA TYR A 122 -13.56 -1.44 -0.41
C TYR A 122 -12.22 -1.51 -1.11
N PRO A 123 -12.06 -2.36 -2.15
CA PRO A 123 -10.91 -2.28 -3.03
C PRO A 123 -10.71 -0.85 -3.56
N PRO A 124 -9.46 -0.40 -3.73
CA PRO A 124 -9.18 0.93 -4.26
C PRO A 124 -9.77 1.05 -5.66
N TYR A 125 -10.45 2.17 -5.93
CA TYR A 125 -11.15 2.43 -7.19
C TYR A 125 -12.17 1.34 -7.60
N HIS A 126 -12.84 0.70 -6.63
CA HIS A 126 -13.82 -0.39 -6.88
C HIS A 126 -14.95 -0.08 -7.88
N ASP A 127 -15.21 1.19 -8.17
CA ASP A 127 -16.20 1.67 -9.12
C ASP A 127 -15.63 1.97 -10.53
N ILE A 128 -14.33 1.72 -10.76
CA ILE A 128 -13.62 2.01 -12.00
C ILE A 128 -12.92 0.74 -12.50
N PRO A 129 -12.99 0.39 -13.80
CA PRO A 129 -12.18 -0.67 -14.36
C PRO A 129 -10.67 -0.44 -14.17
N HIS A 130 -9.94 -1.47 -13.76
CA HIS A 130 -8.47 -1.39 -13.55
C HIS A 130 -7.72 -1.59 -14.86
N ASP A 131 -7.87 -0.64 -15.78
CA ASP A 131 -7.28 -0.66 -17.11
C ASP A 131 -6.38 0.58 -17.36
N PHE A 132 -5.94 0.75 -18.61
CA PHE A 132 -5.12 1.89 -19.02
C PHE A 132 -5.78 3.26 -18.76
N SER A 133 -7.12 3.32 -18.76
CA SER A 133 -7.85 4.55 -18.43
C SER A 133 -7.64 4.92 -16.96
N LEU A 134 -7.72 3.95 -16.04
CA LEU A 134 -7.42 4.21 -14.63
C LEU A 134 -5.96 4.63 -14.44
N ALA A 135 -5.01 3.97 -15.10
CA ALA A 135 -3.60 4.36 -15.07
C ALA A 135 -3.42 5.84 -15.45
N THR A 136 -4.04 6.25 -16.57
CA THR A 136 -4.00 7.64 -17.04
C THR A 136 -4.63 8.60 -16.04
N GLN A 137 -5.78 8.24 -15.45
CA GLN A 137 -6.43 9.06 -14.44
C GLN A 137 -5.57 9.24 -13.18
N ILE A 138 -4.89 8.18 -12.70
CA ILE A 138 -3.97 8.25 -11.56
C ILE A 138 -2.83 9.24 -11.84
N CYS A 139 -2.23 9.15 -13.02
CA CYS A 139 -1.20 10.07 -13.49
C CYS A 139 -1.69 11.52 -13.56
N LEU A 140 -2.96 11.74 -13.91
CA LEU A 140 -3.61 13.06 -13.91
C LEU A 140 -4.08 13.53 -12.52
N GLY A 141 -3.71 12.82 -11.45
CA GLY A 141 -4.01 13.22 -10.07
C GLY A 141 -5.28 12.59 -9.48
N CYS A 142 -5.89 11.61 -10.13
CA CYS A 142 -7.01 10.87 -9.54
C CYS A 142 -6.55 10.09 -8.30
N ARG A 143 -7.29 10.24 -7.19
CA ARG A 143 -7.04 9.56 -5.91
C ARG A 143 -8.32 8.90 -5.38
N PRO A 144 -8.23 7.86 -4.53
CA PRO A 144 -9.40 7.22 -3.95
C PRO A 144 -10.25 8.20 -3.15
N LYS A 145 -11.58 8.15 -3.34
CA LYS A 145 -12.52 9.02 -2.62
C LYS A 145 -12.92 8.42 -1.28
N ILE A 146 -12.62 9.09 -0.19
CA ILE A 146 -13.06 8.70 1.16
C ILE A 146 -14.40 9.37 1.48
N ARG A 147 -15.48 8.59 1.51
CA ARG A 147 -16.84 9.08 1.83
C ARG A 147 -17.28 8.78 3.26
N CYS A 148 -16.50 8.00 4.01
CA CYS A 148 -16.77 7.69 5.42
C CYS A 148 -16.12 8.73 6.35
N LYS A 149 -16.57 8.78 7.60
CA LYS A 149 -15.92 9.60 8.63
C LYS A 149 -14.60 8.95 9.04
N VAL A 150 -13.49 9.65 8.80
CA VAL A 150 -12.12 9.25 9.17
C VAL A 150 -11.54 10.32 10.10
N PRO A 151 -10.80 9.95 11.16
CA PRO A 151 -10.04 10.93 11.95
C PRO A 151 -9.15 11.78 11.05
N GLN A 152 -9.22 13.11 11.20
CA GLN A 152 -8.57 14.05 10.27
C GLN A 152 -7.07 13.77 10.10
N LEU A 153 -6.36 13.49 11.19
CA LEU A 153 -4.93 13.14 11.16
C LEU A 153 -4.61 11.96 10.23
N LEU A 154 -5.47 10.93 10.20
CA LEU A 154 -5.27 9.77 9.34
C LEU A 154 -5.57 10.07 7.87
N LEU A 155 -6.54 10.96 7.62
CA LEU A 155 -6.87 11.42 6.28
C LEU A 155 -5.75 12.30 5.72
N ASP A 156 -5.19 13.19 6.54
CA ASP A 156 -4.06 14.05 6.17
C ASP A 156 -2.83 13.19 5.84
N LEU A 157 -2.49 12.22 6.69
CA LEU A 157 -1.38 11.29 6.44
C LEU A 157 -1.58 10.48 5.15
N MET A 158 -2.80 10.00 4.89
CA MET A 158 -3.10 9.30 3.65
C MET A 158 -2.89 10.21 2.42
N ASN A 159 -3.33 11.48 2.50
CA ASN A 159 -3.15 12.43 1.41
C ASN A 159 -1.67 12.78 1.19
N GLU A 160 -0.88 12.94 2.26
CA GLU A 160 0.58 13.12 2.16
C GLU A 160 1.25 11.91 1.48
N CYS A 161 0.85 10.69 1.82
CA CYS A 161 1.34 9.48 1.15
C CYS A 161 0.99 9.45 -0.35
N LEU A 162 -0.17 9.99 -0.71
CA LEU A 162 -0.71 10.01 -2.07
C LEU A 162 -0.29 11.24 -2.89
N ASP A 163 0.62 12.08 -2.38
CA ASP A 163 1.13 13.23 -3.12
C ASP A 163 1.67 12.79 -4.49
N ALA A 164 1.36 13.57 -5.54
CA ALA A 164 1.83 13.29 -6.89
C ALA A 164 3.36 13.29 -6.94
N GLU A 165 3.98 14.17 -6.17
CA GLU A 165 5.41 14.38 -6.15
C GLU A 165 6.09 13.51 -5.07
N PRO A 166 6.97 12.56 -5.44
CA PRO A 166 7.51 11.58 -4.49
C PRO A 166 8.24 12.16 -3.28
N GLN A 167 8.92 13.30 -3.41
CA GLN A 167 9.63 13.96 -2.30
C GLN A 167 8.71 14.55 -1.24
N ASN A 168 7.47 14.89 -1.60
CA ASN A 168 6.50 15.44 -0.65
C ASN A 168 5.93 14.35 0.26
N ARG A 169 5.97 13.09 -0.20
CA ARG A 169 5.50 11.95 0.59
C ARG A 169 6.38 11.78 1.83
N PRO A 170 5.86 11.27 2.96
CA PRO A 170 6.66 10.98 4.14
C PRO A 170 7.67 9.85 3.90
N THR A 171 8.51 9.56 4.89
CA THR A 171 9.30 8.32 4.90
C THR A 171 8.57 7.28 5.74
N ALA A 172 8.88 5.99 5.58
CA ALA A 172 8.25 4.95 6.39
C ALA A 172 8.42 5.20 7.90
N LYS A 173 9.52 5.83 8.33
CA LYS A 173 9.78 6.18 9.73
C LYS A 173 8.83 7.24 10.30
N VAL A 174 8.20 8.03 9.43
CA VAL A 174 7.26 9.11 9.82
C VAL A 174 5.81 8.59 9.88
N LEU A 175 5.51 7.50 9.15
CA LEU A 175 4.21 6.82 9.20
C LEU A 175 3.92 6.28 10.61
#